data_AF-F5S4E5-F1
#
_entry.id   AF-F5S4E5-F1
#
_cell.length_a   1.000
_cell.length_b   1.000
_cell.length_c   1.000
_cell.angle_alpha   90.00
_cell.angle_beta   90.00
_cell.angle_gamma   90.00
#
_symmetry.space_group_name_H-M   'P 1'
#
loop_
_entity.id
_entity.type
_entity.pdbx_description
1 polymer ?
#
loop_
_entity_poly.entity_id
_entity_poly.type
_entity_poly.pdbx_seq_one_letter_code
_entity_poly.pdbx_strand_id
1 'polypeptide(L)'
;MNNAEFIQCLTQSFVVFLNTHSRSNAKLKVLHGAIAQDLSARLGESYRIQSLGHGNDKEGQIAGRYINKNVDIVVYKNQQAIAGIGVKFVMQNYAQNANNYFENMLGETANIQSQRIPYFQIMVIPKTLPYYKKSGQFDKWEQFNAHHIQKYVVLSQDNQAWAHTPAKTLLCVLDLPNIQQPATKDDYVQQYLQLHQNQQLIMQPSPSNLSFGNDLIYNDYVDFMNKITHRILSI
;
A
#
# COMPACT_ATOMS: atom_id res chain seq x y z
N MET A 1 6.14 -12.41 -8.65
CA MET A 1 4.81 -12.30 -8.04
C MET A 1 3.79 -11.78 -9.06
N ASN A 2 2.73 -12.55 -9.31
CA ASN A 2 1.59 -12.19 -10.15
C ASN A 2 0.44 -11.56 -9.32
N ASN A 3 -0.66 -11.16 -9.98
CA ASN A 3 -1.80 -10.52 -9.32
C ASN A 3 -2.47 -11.42 -8.25
N ALA A 4 -2.62 -12.72 -8.50
CA ALA A 4 -3.22 -13.65 -7.55
C ALA A 4 -2.33 -13.85 -6.31
N GLU A 5 -1.01 -14.01 -6.51
CA GLU A 5 -0.03 -14.12 -5.44
C GLU A 5 0.03 -12.84 -4.59
N PHE A 6 -0.11 -11.66 -5.22
CA PHE A 6 -0.20 -10.40 -4.49
C PHE A 6 -1.46 -10.33 -3.60
N ILE A 7 -2.62 -10.74 -4.12
CA ILE A 7 -3.86 -10.83 -3.32
C ILE A 7 -3.72 -11.83 -2.17
N GLN A 8 -3.02 -12.95 -2.38
CA GLN A 8 -2.71 -13.90 -1.30
C GLN A 8 -1.82 -13.26 -0.23
N CYS A 9 -0.80 -12.49 -0.62
CA CYS A 9 0.05 -11.74 0.31
C CYS A 9 -0.76 -10.71 1.11
N LEU A 10 -1.67 -9.98 0.46
CA LEU A 10 -2.57 -9.03 1.14
C LEU A 10 -3.49 -9.75 2.14
N THR A 11 -4.00 -10.93 1.77
CA THR A 11 -4.80 -11.77 2.65
C THR A 11 -4.00 -12.20 3.89
N GLN A 12 -2.76 -12.66 3.72
CA GLN A 12 -1.87 -13.01 4.82
C GLN A 12 -1.57 -11.80 5.73
N SER A 13 -1.26 -10.64 5.15
CA SER A 13 -1.00 -9.40 5.88
C SER A 13 -2.23 -8.98 6.71
N PHE A 14 -3.43 -9.10 6.15
CA PHE A 14 -4.68 -8.83 6.86
C PHE A 14 -4.93 -9.83 7.99
N VAL A 15 -4.71 -11.14 7.79
CA VAL A 15 -4.82 -12.14 8.87
C VAL A 15 -3.83 -11.83 10.00
N VAL A 16 -2.60 -11.42 9.69
CA VAL A 16 -1.64 -10.97 10.72
C VAL A 16 -2.15 -9.73 11.45
N PHE A 17 -2.79 -8.79 10.75
CA PHE A 17 -3.45 -7.67 11.41
C PHE A 17 -4.57 -8.11 12.36
N LEU A 18 -5.40 -9.07 11.97
CA LEU A 18 -6.49 -9.58 12.82
C LEU A 18 -5.95 -10.24 14.09
N ASN A 19 -4.81 -10.94 13.99
CA ASN A 19 -4.16 -11.59 15.13
C ASN A 19 -3.29 -10.66 15.98
N THR A 20 -3.15 -9.39 15.60
CA THR A 20 -2.28 -8.44 16.29
C THR A 20 -2.99 -7.12 16.57
N HIS A 21 -2.33 -6.23 17.31
CA HIS A 21 -2.86 -4.89 17.51
C HIS A 21 -2.68 -4.02 16.27
N SER A 22 -3.59 -3.06 16.07
CA SER A 22 -3.56 -2.13 14.91
C SER A 22 -2.22 -1.41 14.69
N ARG A 23 -1.47 -1.15 15.77
CA ARG A 23 -0.14 -0.51 15.73
C ARG A 23 1.03 -1.47 15.47
N SER A 24 0.77 -2.77 15.29
CA SER A 24 1.82 -3.75 15.06
C SER A 24 2.40 -3.59 13.65
N ASN A 25 3.73 -3.67 13.55
CA ASN A 25 4.43 -3.70 12.27
C ASN A 25 4.46 -5.12 11.66
N ALA A 26 3.97 -6.14 12.36
CA ALA A 26 3.99 -7.52 11.87
C ALA A 26 3.28 -7.69 10.52
N LYS A 27 2.15 -7.01 10.31
CA LYS A 27 1.43 -7.00 9.04
C LYS A 27 2.25 -6.37 7.90
N LEU A 28 3.04 -5.35 8.22
CA LEU A 28 3.89 -4.63 7.27
C LEU A 28 5.07 -5.51 6.87
N LYS A 29 5.65 -6.27 7.81
CA LYS A 29 6.73 -7.22 7.54
C LYS A 29 6.37 -8.25 6.47
N VAL A 30 5.14 -8.76 6.50
CA VAL A 30 4.63 -9.68 5.47
C VAL A 30 4.56 -8.99 4.10
N LEU A 31 3.87 -7.85 4.04
CA LEU A 31 3.59 -7.17 2.77
C LEU A 31 4.84 -6.56 2.15
N HIS A 32 5.60 -5.79 2.94
CA HIS A 32 6.79 -5.09 2.46
C HIS A 32 7.88 -6.10 2.06
N GLY A 33 8.07 -7.16 2.85
CA GLY A 33 9.00 -8.24 2.54
C GLY A 33 8.69 -8.94 1.21
N ALA A 34 7.41 -9.26 0.96
CA ALA A 34 7.00 -9.89 -0.30
C ALA A 34 7.20 -8.97 -1.52
N ILE A 35 6.82 -7.69 -1.43
CA ILE A 35 7.03 -6.73 -2.51
C ILE A 35 8.52 -6.50 -2.76
N ALA A 36 9.33 -6.38 -1.70
CA ALA A 36 10.77 -6.21 -1.81
C ALA A 36 11.45 -7.44 -2.45
N GLN A 37 11.01 -8.65 -2.09
CA GLN A 37 11.50 -9.88 -2.70
C GLN A 37 11.16 -9.95 -4.19
N ASP A 38 9.93 -9.61 -4.58
CA ASP A 38 9.53 -9.58 -5.99
C ASP A 38 10.33 -8.54 -6.78
N LEU A 39 10.50 -7.34 -6.22
CA LEU A 39 11.28 -6.27 -6.84
C LEU A 39 12.76 -6.66 -7.01
N SER A 40 13.34 -7.32 -6.01
CA SER A 40 14.72 -7.85 -6.05
C SER A 40 14.89 -8.84 -7.19
N ALA A 41 13.96 -9.80 -7.32
CA ALA A 41 13.98 -10.78 -8.40
C ALA A 41 13.84 -10.14 -9.80
N ARG A 42 13.08 -9.05 -9.92
CA ARG A 42 12.88 -8.32 -11.19
C ARG A 42 14.06 -7.45 -11.60
N LEU A 43 14.80 -6.88 -10.64
CA LEU A 43 15.92 -5.97 -10.91
C LEU A 43 17.26 -6.69 -11.07
N GLY A 44 17.42 -7.86 -10.45
CA GLY A 44 18.64 -8.66 -10.49
C GLY A 44 19.72 -8.18 -9.52
N GLU A 45 20.86 -8.87 -9.52
CA GLU A 45 21.89 -8.80 -8.46
C GLU A 45 22.64 -7.46 -8.37
N SER A 46 22.60 -6.64 -9.43
CA SER A 46 23.22 -5.30 -9.42
C SER A 46 22.48 -4.30 -8.52
N TYR A 47 21.31 -4.68 -8.00
CA TYR A 47 20.47 -3.86 -7.15
C TYR A 47 20.32 -4.51 -5.78
N ARG A 48 20.31 -3.69 -4.73
CA ARG A 48 20.02 -4.12 -3.36
C ARG A 48 18.72 -3.49 -2.90
N ILE A 49 17.79 -4.32 -2.42
CA ILE A 49 16.52 -3.86 -1.85
C ILE A 49 16.60 -3.91 -0.34
N GLN A 50 16.08 -2.89 0.34
CA GLN A 50 16.00 -2.84 1.80
C GLN A 50 14.58 -2.51 2.23
N SER A 51 14.03 -3.31 3.14
CA SER A 51 12.67 -3.17 3.63
C SER A 51 12.47 -3.95 4.94
N LEU A 52 11.44 -3.60 5.72
CA LEU A 52 10.98 -4.46 6.80
C LEU A 52 10.52 -5.81 6.23
N GLY A 53 11.05 -6.93 6.71
CA GLY A 53 10.79 -8.26 6.16
C GLY A 53 11.69 -8.68 5.00
N HIS A 54 12.71 -7.89 4.63
CA HIS A 54 13.67 -8.23 3.58
C HIS A 54 15.07 -7.66 3.90
N GLY A 55 16.14 -8.37 3.52
CA GLY A 55 17.51 -7.94 3.81
C GLY A 55 17.81 -7.93 5.32
N ASN A 56 18.06 -6.74 5.90
CA ASN A 56 18.38 -6.58 7.32
C ASN A 56 17.15 -6.38 8.23
N ASP A 57 15.95 -6.60 7.70
CA ASP A 57 14.67 -6.46 8.42
C ASP A 57 14.44 -5.04 8.97
N LYS A 58 14.92 -4.03 8.26
CA LYS A 58 14.74 -2.60 8.59
C LYS A 58 14.39 -1.80 7.35
N GLU A 59 13.58 -0.77 7.51
CA GLU A 59 13.36 0.25 6.49
C GLU A 59 14.69 0.88 6.04
N GLY A 60 14.76 1.26 4.76
CA GLY A 60 15.90 1.99 4.22
C GLY A 60 15.77 3.49 4.45
N GLN A 61 16.89 4.20 4.47
CA GLN A 61 16.88 5.66 4.56
C GLN A 61 17.19 6.28 3.19
N ILE A 62 16.41 7.28 2.80
CA ILE A 62 16.67 8.15 1.66
C ILE A 62 16.88 9.57 2.17
N ALA A 63 17.92 10.25 1.69
CA ALA A 63 18.11 11.67 1.93
C ALA A 63 17.08 12.46 1.12
N GLY A 64 16.16 13.14 1.79
CA GLY A 64 15.21 14.05 1.15
C GLY A 64 15.80 15.44 0.97
N ARG A 65 15.00 16.36 0.42
CA ARG A 65 15.37 17.78 0.33
C ARG A 65 15.40 18.47 1.69
N TYR A 66 14.41 18.19 2.52
CA TYR A 66 14.21 18.87 3.80
C TYR A 66 14.63 17.99 4.97
N ILE A 67 14.32 16.70 4.91
CA ILE A 67 14.62 15.73 5.96
C ILE A 67 15.00 14.37 5.36
N ASN A 68 15.89 13.65 6.05
CA ASN A 68 16.11 12.23 5.77
C ASN A 68 14.87 11.43 6.19
N LYS A 69 14.47 10.46 5.37
CA LYS A 69 13.25 9.69 5.60
C LYS A 69 13.54 8.19 5.59
N ASN A 70 13.00 7.50 6.58
CA ASN A 70 12.86 6.05 6.51
C ASN A 70 11.68 5.73 5.58
N VAL A 71 11.95 4.91 4.58
CA VAL A 71 11.05 4.57 3.49
C VAL A 71 10.79 3.06 3.55
N ASP A 72 9.54 2.67 3.29
CA ASP A 72 9.06 1.30 3.44
C ASP A 72 9.90 0.31 2.61
N ILE A 73 10.21 0.65 1.37
CA ILE A 73 11.08 -0.12 0.47
C ILE A 73 12.03 0.82 -0.27
N VAL A 74 13.34 0.58 -0.14
CA VAL A 74 14.38 1.36 -0.82
C VAL A 74 15.17 0.50 -1.78
N VAL A 75 15.43 1.02 -2.98
CA VAL A 75 16.29 0.41 -3.98
C VAL A 75 17.63 1.12 -4.00
N TYR A 76 18.71 0.34 -3.86
CA TYR A 76 20.08 0.81 -3.95
C TYR A 76 20.78 0.26 -5.20
N LYS A 77 21.61 1.08 -5.82
CA LYS A 77 22.58 0.71 -6.87
C LYS A 77 23.90 1.36 -6.52
N ASN A 78 25.00 0.59 -6.47
CA ASN A 78 26.32 1.07 -6.05
C ASN A 78 26.29 1.84 -4.71
N GLN A 79 25.56 1.31 -3.71
CA GLN A 79 25.36 1.91 -2.38
C GLN A 79 24.55 3.22 -2.33
N GLN A 80 24.17 3.79 -3.47
CA GLN A 80 23.31 4.97 -3.53
C GLN A 80 21.83 4.56 -3.61
N ALA A 81 20.97 5.23 -2.83
CA ALA A 81 19.52 5.07 -2.95
C ALA A 81 19.04 5.73 -4.26
N ILE A 82 18.42 4.95 -5.13
CA ILE A 82 17.98 5.39 -6.47
C ILE A 82 16.47 5.38 -6.66
N ALA A 83 15.72 4.75 -5.76
CA ALA A 83 14.26 4.78 -5.75
C ALA A 83 13.71 4.42 -4.37
N GLY A 84 12.49 4.88 -4.09
CA GLY A 84 11.73 4.48 -2.91
C GLY A 84 10.29 4.12 -3.24
N ILE A 85 9.67 3.30 -2.40
CA ILE A 85 8.25 2.95 -2.48
C ILE A 85 7.63 3.16 -1.10
N GLY A 86 6.58 3.97 -1.04
CA GLY A 86 5.69 4.05 0.11
C GLY A 86 4.55 3.03 0.01
N VAL A 87 4.23 2.35 1.09
CA VAL A 87 3.20 1.30 1.14
C VAL A 87 2.19 1.59 2.25
N LYS A 88 0.92 1.74 1.89
CA LYS A 88 -0.17 2.01 2.81
C LYS A 88 -1.28 0.97 2.67
N PHE A 89 -1.42 0.09 3.65
CA PHE A 89 -2.58 -0.80 3.76
C PHE A 89 -3.54 -0.30 4.85
N VAL A 90 -4.68 0.26 4.43
CA VAL A 90 -5.75 0.73 5.32
C VAL A 90 -6.67 -0.44 5.68
N MET A 91 -6.88 -0.70 6.97
CA MET A 91 -7.68 -1.86 7.43
C MET A 91 -8.82 -1.49 8.40
N GLN A 92 -8.93 -0.22 8.82
CA GLN A 92 -10.01 0.31 9.68
C GLN A 92 -10.03 1.84 9.66
N ASN A 93 -11.16 2.46 10.02
CA ASN A 93 -11.32 3.91 10.28
C ASN A 93 -10.74 4.82 9.16
N TYR A 94 -11.08 4.52 7.90
CA TYR A 94 -10.54 5.27 6.77
C TYR A 94 -11.00 6.74 6.76
N ALA A 95 -12.30 6.99 6.91
CA ALA A 95 -12.81 8.36 6.72
C ALA A 95 -12.22 9.37 7.70
N GLN A 96 -11.89 8.93 8.93
CA GLN A 96 -11.23 9.77 9.94
C GLN A 96 -9.83 10.25 9.54
N ASN A 97 -9.15 9.50 8.65
CA ASN A 97 -7.73 9.70 8.35
C ASN A 97 -7.45 9.87 6.86
N ALA A 98 -8.47 9.85 6.01
CA ALA A 98 -8.36 9.84 4.56
C ALA A 98 -7.57 11.05 4.00
N ASN A 99 -7.74 12.23 4.60
CA ASN A 99 -7.01 13.44 4.22
C ASN A 99 -5.57 13.38 4.72
N ASN A 100 -5.36 13.04 5.98
CA ASN A 100 -4.02 12.87 6.56
C ASN A 100 -3.17 11.87 5.76
N TYR A 101 -3.75 10.76 5.31
CA TYR A 101 -3.04 9.78 4.47
C TYR A 101 -2.62 10.38 3.13
N PHE A 102 -3.50 11.16 2.50
CA PHE A 102 -3.22 11.80 1.23
C PHE A 102 -2.17 12.92 1.37
N GLU A 103 -2.31 13.80 2.34
CA GLU A 103 -1.36 14.89 2.61
C GLU A 103 0.03 14.37 2.96
N ASN A 104 0.12 13.34 3.81
CA ASN A 104 1.39 12.71 4.15
C ASN A 104 2.06 12.09 2.91
N MET A 105 1.28 11.40 2.05
CA MET A 105 1.79 10.84 0.80
C MET A 105 2.37 11.93 -0.11
N LEU A 106 1.67 13.07 -0.26
CA LEU A 106 2.16 14.21 -1.05
C LEU A 106 3.45 14.79 -0.46
N GLY A 107 3.50 15.00 0.85
CA GLY A 107 4.66 15.58 1.53
C GLY A 107 5.89 14.67 1.47
N GLU A 108 5.74 13.37 1.69
CA GLU A 108 6.83 12.39 1.54
C GLU A 108 7.34 12.35 0.10
N THR A 109 6.43 12.30 -0.86
CA THR A 109 6.77 12.30 -2.30
C THR A 109 7.54 13.56 -2.66
N ALA A 110 7.06 14.74 -2.25
CA ALA A 110 7.74 16.01 -2.49
C ALA A 110 9.13 16.06 -1.87
N ASN A 111 9.30 15.56 -0.64
CA ASN A 111 10.59 15.55 0.04
C ASN A 111 11.62 14.67 -0.69
N ILE A 112 11.23 13.48 -1.16
CA ILE A 112 12.14 12.54 -1.85
C ILE A 112 12.40 12.95 -3.29
N GLN A 113 11.35 13.21 -4.08
CA GLN A 113 11.50 13.48 -5.52
C GLN A 113 12.18 14.82 -5.81
N SER A 114 12.18 15.74 -4.86
CA SER A 114 12.99 16.96 -4.94
C SER A 114 14.50 16.70 -5.10
N GLN A 115 14.99 15.52 -4.73
CA GLN A 115 16.36 15.07 -4.96
C GLN A 115 16.53 14.29 -6.27
N ARG A 116 15.51 14.30 -7.15
CA ARG A 116 15.44 13.54 -8.40
C ARG A 116 15.49 12.02 -8.21
N ILE A 117 15.10 11.55 -7.03
CA ILE A 117 14.93 10.13 -6.72
C ILE A 117 13.45 9.79 -6.93
N PRO A 118 13.07 8.92 -7.89
CA PRO A 118 11.67 8.54 -8.09
C PRO A 118 11.09 7.90 -6.83
N TYR A 119 9.89 8.33 -6.47
CA TYR A 119 9.14 7.80 -5.34
C TYR A 119 7.80 7.26 -5.81
N PHE A 120 7.60 5.96 -5.58
CA PHE A 120 6.40 5.23 -5.97
C PHE A 120 5.47 5.04 -4.77
N GLN A 121 4.18 4.84 -5.02
CA GLN A 121 3.18 4.67 -3.97
C GLN A 121 2.35 3.41 -4.20
N ILE A 122 2.08 2.66 -3.15
CA ILE A 122 1.12 1.56 -3.13
C ILE A 122 0.10 1.85 -2.04
N MET A 123 -1.17 2.00 -2.40
CA MET A 123 -2.29 2.11 -1.46
C MET A 123 -3.21 0.91 -1.62
N VAL A 124 -3.45 0.20 -0.52
CA VAL A 124 -4.38 -0.92 -0.45
C VAL A 124 -5.50 -0.59 0.54
N ILE A 125 -6.74 -0.83 0.14
CA ILE A 125 -7.90 -0.53 0.96
C ILE A 125 -9.07 -1.49 0.68
N PRO A 126 -9.69 -2.09 1.69
CA PRO A 126 -11.01 -2.72 1.56
C PRO A 126 -12.06 -1.70 1.12
N LYS A 127 -12.91 -2.08 0.17
CA LYS A 127 -14.04 -1.27 -0.29
C LYS A 127 -15.01 -0.96 0.84
N THR A 128 -15.24 -1.94 1.71
CA THR A 128 -16.08 -1.80 2.90
C THR A 128 -15.21 -1.93 4.14
N LEU A 129 -15.29 -0.94 5.04
CA LEU A 129 -14.49 -0.88 6.27
C LEU A 129 -15.38 -0.60 7.48
N PRO A 130 -15.09 -1.19 8.66
CA PRO A 130 -15.82 -0.84 9.87
C PRO A 130 -15.36 0.52 10.39
N TYR A 131 -16.32 1.32 10.87
CA TYR A 131 -16.09 2.48 11.71
C TYR A 131 -16.45 2.17 13.15
N TYR A 132 -15.53 2.48 14.06
CA TYR A 132 -15.73 2.29 15.49
C TYR A 132 -15.82 3.64 16.21
N LYS A 133 -16.73 3.72 17.20
CA LYS A 133 -16.76 4.84 18.15
C LYS A 133 -15.50 4.83 19.01
N LYS A 134 -15.25 5.94 19.72
CA LYS A 134 -14.16 6.00 20.73
C LYS A 134 -14.29 4.91 21.81
N SER A 135 -15.50 4.42 22.06
CA SER A 135 -15.78 3.31 22.97
C SER A 135 -15.41 1.92 22.43
N GLY A 136 -14.94 1.80 21.18
CA GLY A 136 -14.64 0.51 20.52
C GLY A 136 -15.86 -0.23 19.96
N GLN A 137 -17.07 0.32 20.16
CA GLN A 137 -18.31 -0.21 19.60
C GLN A 137 -18.38 0.07 18.10
N PHE A 138 -18.89 -0.90 17.35
CA PHE A 138 -19.21 -0.69 15.94
C PHE A 138 -20.28 0.40 15.81
N ASP A 139 -20.14 1.25 14.79
CA ASP A 139 -21.13 2.28 14.48
C ASP A 139 -21.78 2.02 13.13
N LYS A 140 -20.96 1.89 12.09
CA LYS A 140 -21.41 1.76 10.70
C LYS A 140 -20.32 1.19 9.80
N TRP A 141 -20.75 0.75 8.63
CA TRP A 141 -19.88 0.45 7.50
C TRP A 141 -19.54 1.74 6.73
N GLU A 142 -18.25 1.93 6.44
CA GLU A 142 -17.75 2.95 5.53
C GLU A 142 -17.49 2.35 4.16
N GLN A 143 -17.75 3.14 3.12
CA GLN A 143 -17.56 2.74 1.72
C GLN A 143 -16.47 3.58 1.07
N PHE A 144 -15.40 2.93 0.62
CA PHE A 144 -14.42 3.52 -0.28
C PHE A 144 -14.97 3.46 -1.72
N ASN A 145 -15.29 4.62 -2.28
CA ASN A 145 -16.06 4.76 -3.52
C ASN A 145 -15.39 5.72 -4.50
N ALA A 146 -16.03 5.94 -5.65
CA ALA A 146 -15.49 6.79 -6.72
C ALA A 146 -15.10 8.20 -6.26
N HIS A 147 -15.86 8.82 -5.35
CA HIS A 147 -15.55 10.14 -4.80
C HIS A 147 -14.19 10.15 -4.07
N HIS A 148 -13.88 9.08 -3.32
CA HIS A 148 -12.59 8.96 -2.64
C HIS A 148 -11.43 8.66 -3.58
N ILE A 149 -11.70 7.96 -4.69
CA ILE A 149 -10.72 7.63 -5.73
C ILE A 149 -10.36 8.89 -6.53
N GLN A 150 -11.31 9.81 -6.74
CA GLN A 150 -11.16 10.96 -7.62
C GLN A 150 -9.92 11.80 -7.33
N LYS A 151 -9.56 12.02 -6.05
CA LYS A 151 -8.35 12.79 -5.70
C LYS A 151 -7.05 12.14 -6.19
N TYR A 152 -6.98 10.82 -6.23
CA TYR A 152 -5.83 10.10 -6.78
C TYR A 152 -5.81 10.16 -8.31
N VAL A 153 -6.99 10.13 -8.95
CA VAL A 153 -7.11 10.34 -10.40
C VAL A 153 -6.64 11.73 -10.79
N VAL A 154 -7.08 12.77 -10.07
CA VAL A 154 -6.63 14.14 -10.28
C VAL A 154 -5.11 14.24 -10.10
N LEU A 155 -4.56 13.72 -9.00
CA LEU A 155 -3.11 13.68 -8.77
C LEU A 155 -2.34 12.98 -9.90
N SER A 156 -2.90 11.91 -10.47
CA SER A 156 -2.25 11.16 -11.58
C SER A 156 -2.22 11.92 -12.91
N GLN A 157 -2.95 13.04 -13.00
CA GLN A 157 -2.98 13.92 -14.17
C GLN A 157 -2.09 15.15 -13.98
N ASP A 158 -1.55 15.34 -12.78
CA ASP A 158 -0.62 16.43 -12.48
C ASP A 158 0.66 16.31 -13.32
N ASN A 159 1.33 17.43 -13.51
CA ASN A 159 2.61 17.45 -14.20
C ASN A 159 3.65 16.68 -13.38
N GLN A 160 4.30 15.69 -14.00
CA GLN A 160 5.39 14.92 -13.39
C GLN A 160 6.61 15.76 -12.97
N ALA A 161 6.70 17.02 -13.41
CA ALA A 161 7.67 17.99 -12.92
C ALA A 161 7.36 18.50 -11.50
N TRP A 162 6.14 18.33 -11.01
CA TRP A 162 5.76 18.69 -9.64
C TRP A 162 6.28 17.63 -8.67
N ALA A 163 6.99 18.09 -7.63
CA ALA A 163 7.66 17.18 -6.71
C ALA A 163 6.69 16.27 -5.94
N HIS A 164 5.44 16.71 -5.71
CA HIS A 164 4.43 15.95 -4.95
C HIS A 164 3.73 14.85 -5.75
N THR A 165 3.91 14.80 -7.07
CA THR A 165 3.26 13.81 -7.95
C THR A 165 4.09 12.52 -7.97
N PRO A 166 3.59 11.39 -7.44
CA PRO A 166 4.36 10.15 -7.41
C PRO A 166 4.74 9.67 -8.81
N ALA A 167 5.94 9.09 -8.95
CA ALA A 167 6.42 8.57 -10.22
C ALA A 167 5.50 7.49 -10.81
N LYS A 168 4.87 6.68 -9.94
CA LYS A 168 3.72 5.79 -10.21
C LYS A 168 2.97 5.49 -8.92
N THR A 169 1.68 5.26 -9.01
CA THR A 169 0.82 4.84 -7.90
C THR A 169 0.06 3.56 -8.25
N LEU A 170 0.10 2.56 -7.37
CA LEU A 170 -0.84 1.44 -7.37
C LEU A 170 -1.95 1.72 -6.35
N LEU A 171 -3.19 1.73 -6.81
CA LEU A 171 -4.37 1.74 -5.95
C LEU A 171 -5.06 0.38 -6.04
N CYS A 172 -5.00 -0.37 -4.94
CA CYS A 172 -5.65 -1.66 -4.80
C CYS A 172 -6.88 -1.53 -3.90
N VAL A 173 -8.06 -1.79 -4.46
CA VAL A 173 -9.34 -1.77 -3.73
C VAL A 173 -9.87 -3.19 -3.68
N LEU A 174 -10.15 -3.69 -2.47
CA LEU A 174 -10.50 -5.10 -2.23
C LEU A 174 -11.95 -5.25 -1.76
N ASP A 175 -12.66 -6.18 -2.38
CA ASP A 175 -13.87 -6.75 -1.81
C ASP A 175 -13.49 -7.86 -0.82
N LEU A 176 -13.97 -7.73 0.41
CA LEU A 176 -13.84 -8.76 1.46
C LEU A 176 -15.12 -9.61 1.48
N PRO A 177 -15.05 -10.85 1.95
CA PRO A 177 -16.26 -11.66 2.17
C PRO A 177 -17.22 -10.94 3.12
N ASN A 178 -18.52 -11.08 2.85
CA ASN A 178 -19.55 -10.54 3.72
C ASN A 178 -19.52 -11.24 5.08
N ILE A 179 -19.60 -10.45 6.15
CA ILE A 179 -19.77 -10.91 7.52
C ILE A 179 -21.08 -10.36 8.09
N GLN A 180 -21.53 -10.91 9.21
CA GLN A 180 -22.64 -10.30 9.94
C GLN A 180 -22.19 -8.94 10.50
N GLN A 181 -23.14 -8.02 10.69
CA GLN A 181 -22.82 -6.73 11.29
C GLN A 181 -22.18 -6.96 12.67
N PRO A 182 -20.91 -6.56 12.88
CA PRO A 182 -20.25 -6.83 14.14
C PRO A 182 -20.76 -5.88 15.21
N ALA A 183 -20.84 -6.34 16.46
CA ALA A 183 -21.16 -5.47 17.61
C ALA A 183 -19.93 -4.66 18.05
N THR A 184 -18.75 -5.29 18.02
CA THR A 184 -17.50 -4.72 18.49
C THR A 184 -16.37 -4.98 17.51
N LYS A 185 -15.22 -4.34 17.75
CA LYS A 185 -14.01 -4.66 17.02
C LYS A 185 -13.58 -6.11 17.16
N ASP A 186 -13.74 -6.69 18.35
CA ASP A 186 -13.33 -8.07 18.59
C ASP A 186 -14.24 -9.05 17.84
N ASP A 187 -15.55 -8.77 17.77
CA ASP A 187 -16.50 -9.54 16.96
C ASP A 187 -16.14 -9.51 15.47
N TYR A 188 -15.83 -8.33 14.93
CA TYR A 188 -15.29 -8.20 13.56
C TYR A 188 -14.05 -9.07 13.33
N VAL A 189 -13.11 -9.06 14.28
CA VAL A 189 -11.88 -9.84 14.20
C VAL A 189 -12.19 -11.34 14.22
N GLN A 190 -13.03 -11.81 15.14
CA GLN A 190 -13.38 -13.22 15.26
C GLN A 190 -14.08 -13.75 14.01
N GLN A 191 -15.02 -13.01 13.44
CA GLN A 191 -15.72 -13.44 12.23
C GLN A 191 -14.77 -13.63 11.04
N TYR A 192 -13.83 -12.71 10.81
CA TYR A 192 -12.85 -12.88 9.73
C TYR A 192 -11.80 -13.96 10.02
N LEU A 193 -11.40 -14.15 11.27
CA LEU A 193 -10.53 -15.28 11.65
C LEU A 193 -11.23 -16.62 11.46
N GLN A 194 -12.53 -16.71 11.76
CA GLN A 194 -13.33 -17.91 11.49
C GLN A 194 -13.44 -18.20 9.99
N LEU A 195 -13.69 -17.17 9.16
CA LEU A 195 -13.65 -17.32 7.70
C LEU A 195 -12.27 -17.82 7.23
N HIS A 196 -11.18 -17.33 7.82
CA HIS A 196 -9.84 -17.81 7.47
C HIS A 196 -9.64 -19.29 7.84
N GLN A 197 -10.04 -19.70 9.05
CA GLN A 197 -9.94 -21.09 9.52
C GLN A 197 -10.74 -22.05 8.62
N ASN A 198 -11.90 -21.60 8.14
CA ASN A 198 -12.75 -22.36 7.23
C ASN A 198 -12.31 -22.28 5.76
N GLN A 199 -11.18 -21.62 5.45
CA GLN A 199 -10.71 -21.40 4.07
C GLN A 199 -11.70 -20.59 3.20
N GLN A 200 -12.51 -19.74 3.83
CA GLN A 200 -13.54 -18.90 3.22
C GLN A 200 -13.16 -17.41 3.17
N LEU A 201 -12.00 -17.02 3.72
CA LEU A 201 -11.47 -15.68 3.60
C LEU A 201 -10.88 -15.45 2.19
N ILE A 202 -11.72 -15.10 1.23
CA ILE A 202 -11.34 -14.84 -0.16
C ILE A 202 -11.49 -13.35 -0.44
N MET A 203 -10.36 -12.64 -0.56
CA MET A 203 -10.36 -11.25 -1.01
C MET A 203 -10.30 -11.19 -2.52
N GLN A 204 -11.01 -10.24 -3.12
CA GLN A 204 -11.03 -10.05 -4.56
C GLN A 204 -10.80 -8.57 -4.92
N PRO A 205 -10.14 -8.27 -6.05
CA PRO A 205 -10.07 -6.90 -6.54
C PRO A 205 -11.47 -6.38 -6.86
N SER A 206 -11.87 -5.24 -6.28
CA SER A 206 -13.12 -4.57 -6.64
C SER A 206 -13.01 -4.02 -8.07
N PRO A 207 -14.03 -4.19 -8.91
CA PRO A 207 -14.07 -3.54 -10.22
C PRO A 207 -14.28 -2.02 -10.08
N SER A 208 -13.85 -1.28 -11.10
CA SER A 208 -14.10 0.15 -11.26
C SER A 208 -14.29 0.48 -12.74
N ASN A 209 -15.20 1.42 -13.02
CA ASN A 209 -15.46 1.94 -14.37
C ASN A 209 -14.76 3.30 -14.62
N LEU A 210 -13.91 3.75 -13.69
CA LEU A 210 -13.19 5.01 -13.83
C LEU A 210 -12.01 4.86 -14.81
N SER A 211 -11.66 5.98 -15.45
CA SER A 211 -10.42 6.09 -16.21
C SER A 211 -9.30 6.59 -15.31
N PHE A 212 -8.19 5.86 -15.26
CA PHE A 212 -7.09 6.10 -14.31
C PHE A 212 -5.83 6.72 -14.94
N GLY A 213 -5.84 6.99 -16.24
CA GLY A 213 -4.68 7.54 -16.94
C GLY A 213 -3.46 6.61 -16.87
N ASN A 214 -2.26 7.18 -16.93
CA ASN A 214 -1.01 6.41 -17.02
C ASN A 214 -0.27 6.27 -15.68
N ASP A 215 -0.50 7.17 -14.72
CA ASP A 215 0.31 7.28 -13.49
C ASP A 215 -0.36 6.63 -12.28
N LEU A 216 -1.67 6.34 -12.38
CA LEU A 216 -2.44 5.57 -11.41
C LEU A 216 -2.86 4.23 -12.02
N ILE A 217 -2.39 3.15 -11.42
CA ILE A 217 -2.69 1.77 -11.82
C ILE A 217 -3.68 1.21 -10.81
N TYR A 218 -4.81 0.70 -11.29
CA TYR A 218 -5.89 0.23 -10.43
C TYR A 218 -5.95 -1.29 -10.43
N ASN A 219 -5.76 -1.91 -9.26
CA ASN A 219 -5.89 -3.35 -9.05
C ASN A 219 -5.03 -4.25 -9.97
N ASP A 220 -3.98 -3.71 -10.61
CA ASP A 220 -3.03 -4.46 -11.44
C ASP A 220 -1.61 -4.31 -10.89
N TYR A 221 -1.24 -5.24 -10.01
CA TYR A 221 0.09 -5.27 -9.40
C TYR A 221 1.18 -5.58 -10.42
N VAL A 222 0.91 -6.47 -11.38
CA VAL A 222 1.89 -6.86 -12.39
C VAL A 222 2.25 -5.68 -13.29
N ASP A 223 1.27 -4.94 -13.79
CA ASP A 223 1.56 -3.74 -14.59
C ASP A 223 2.33 -2.71 -13.77
N PHE A 224 1.92 -2.46 -12.52
CA PHE A 224 2.65 -1.55 -11.63
C PHE A 224 4.12 -1.97 -11.47
N MET A 225 4.39 -3.23 -11.15
CA MET A 225 5.75 -3.74 -10.98
C MET A 225 6.56 -3.60 -12.27
N ASN A 226 5.98 -3.91 -13.42
CA ASN A 226 6.65 -3.76 -14.71
C ASN A 226 7.03 -2.29 -14.96
N LYS A 227 6.11 -1.35 -14.74
CA LYS A 227 6.37 0.08 -14.94
C LYS A 227 7.48 0.61 -14.03
N ILE A 228 7.45 0.28 -12.73
CA ILE A 228 8.48 0.77 -11.80
C ILE A 228 9.83 0.10 -12.06
N THR A 229 9.87 -1.19 -12.41
CA THR A 229 11.11 -1.89 -12.78
C THR A 229 11.75 -1.23 -14.00
N HIS A 230 10.98 -0.98 -15.07
CA HIS A 230 11.49 -0.26 -16.23
C HIS A 230 12.02 1.13 -15.87
N ARG A 231 11.29 1.87 -15.02
CA ARG A 231 11.73 3.19 -14.57
C ARG A 231 13.05 3.12 -13.80
N ILE A 232 13.19 2.19 -12.87
CA ILE A 232 14.42 2.01 -12.07
C ILE A 232 15.60 1.57 -12.93
N LEU A 233 15.39 0.68 -13.91
CA LEU A 233 16.44 0.22 -14.82
C LEU A 233 16.96 1.32 -15.74
N SER A 234 16.14 2.35 -16.00
CA SER A 234 16.53 3.53 -16.80
C SER A 234 17.41 4.55 -16.07
N ILE A 235 17.74 4.32 -14.79
CA ILE A 235 18.61 5.15 -13.94
C ILE A 235 20.05 4.62 -13.94
#